data_AF-H8K9E9-F1
#
_entry.id   AF-H8K9E9-F1
#
_cell.length_a   1.000
_cell.length_b   1.000
_cell.length_c   1.000
_cell.angle_alpha   90.00
_cell.angle_beta   90.00
_cell.angle_gamma   90.00
#
_symmetry.space_group_name_H-M   'P 1'
#
loop_
_entity.id
_entity.type
_entity.pdbx_description
1 polymer ?
#
loop_
_entity_poly.entity_id
_entity_poly.type
_entity_poly.pdbx_seq_one_letter_code
_entity_poly.pdbx_strand_id
1 'polypeptide(L)' 'MNAANELPRWVHAKGGVKLQGLVKRRNLERSLFLSEACTASIANEIVVT' A
#
# COMPACT_ATOMS: atom_id res chain seq x y z
N MET A 1 2.33 11.46 1.78
CA MET A 1 0.99 10.85 1.55
C MET A 1 0.63 10.65 0.09
N ASN A 2 1.25 11.33 -0.88
CA ASN A 2 0.84 11.25 -2.30
C ASN A 2 1.06 9.87 -2.94
N ALA A 3 2.12 9.15 -2.60
CA ALA A 3 2.41 7.82 -3.18
C ALA A 3 1.34 6.76 -2.85
N ALA A 4 0.76 6.80 -1.64
CA ALA A 4 -0.27 5.85 -1.23
C ALA A 4 -1.57 5.98 -2.06
N ASN A 5 -1.81 7.16 -2.66
CA ASN A 5 -2.96 7.42 -3.51
C ASN A 5 -2.79 6.85 -4.92
N GLU A 6 -1.60 6.38 -5.29
CA GLU A 6 -1.37 5.70 -6.56
C GLU A 6 -1.83 4.24 -6.52
N LEU A 7 -1.86 3.59 -5.35
CA LEU A 7 -2.24 2.17 -5.20
C LEU A 7 -3.61 1.83 -5.81
N PRO A 8 -4.70 2.60 -5.61
CA PRO A 8 -6.00 2.31 -6.21
C PRO A 8 -6.04 2.38 -7.74
N ARG A 9 -5.02 2.94 -8.40
CA ARG A 9 -4.95 3.01 -9.87
C ARG A 9 -4.56 1.66 -10.48
N TRP A 10 -3.87 0.81 -9.72
CA TRP A 10 -3.36 -0.50 -10.14
C TRP A 10 -4.37 -1.63 -9.89
N VAL A 11 -5.57 -1.51 -10.47
CA VAL A 11 -6.69 -2.46 -10.29
C VAL A 11 -7.19 -3.09 -11.58
N HIS A 12 -6.62 -2.68 -12.72
CA HIS A 12 -6.98 -3.19 -14.04
C HIS A 12 -5.97 -4.24 -14.49
N ALA A 13 -6.46 -5.35 -15.05
CA ALA A 13 -5.64 -6.38 -15.67
C ALA A 13 -5.62 -6.22 -17.21
N LYS A 14 -5.03 -7.19 -17.92
CA LYS A 14 -5.02 -7.21 -19.39
C LYS A 14 -6.44 -7.03 -19.94
N GLY A 15 -6.59 -6.14 -20.92
CA GLY A 15 -7.89 -5.78 -21.48
C GLY A 15 -8.66 -4.72 -20.69
N GLY A 16 -8.04 -4.05 -19.72
CA GLY A 16 -8.65 -2.94 -18.98
C GLY A 16 -9.73 -3.38 -17.97
N VAL A 17 -9.86 -4.67 -17.72
CA VAL A 17 -10.87 -5.21 -16.80
C VAL A 17 -10.48 -4.90 -15.36
N LYS A 18 -11.37 -4.22 -14.64
CA LYS A 18 -11.22 -3.94 -13.21
C LYS A 18 -11.50 -5.20 -12.39
N LEU A 19 -10.52 -5.64 -11.60
CA LEU A 19 -10.66 -6.82 -10.75
C LEU A 19 -10.99 -6.41 -9.31
N GLN A 20 -12.13 -6.88 -8.79
CA GLN A 20 -12.55 -6.57 -7.41
C GLN A 20 -11.54 -7.06 -6.36
N GLY A 21 -10.89 -8.20 -6.60
CA GLY A 21 -9.82 -8.69 -5.74
C GLY A 21 -8.61 -7.75 -5.65
N LEU A 22 -8.27 -7.06 -6.76
CA LEU A 22 -7.21 -6.06 -6.76
C LEU A 22 -7.63 -4.79 -6.03
N VAL A 23 -8.88 -4.35 -6.18
CA VAL A 23 -9.43 -3.22 -5.42
C VAL A 23 -9.28 -3.45 -3.91
N LYS A 24 -9.73 -4.62 -3.43
CA LYS A 24 -9.63 -4.99 -2.01
C LYS A 24 -8.16 -5.01 -1.54
N ARG A 25 -7.27 -5.61 -2.34
CA ARG A 25 -5.84 -5.71 -2.01
C ARG A 25 -5.15 -4.35 -1.93
N ARG A 26 -5.35 -3.47 -2.92
CA ARG A 26 -4.75 -2.12 -2.95
C ARG A 26 -5.22 -1.24 -1.79
N ASN A 27 -6.47 -1.37 -1.37
CA ASN A 27 -6.99 -0.64 -0.21
C ASN A 27 -6.34 -1.11 1.10
N LEU A 28 -6.12 -2.42 1.28
CA LEU A 28 -5.41 -2.96 2.44
C LEU A 28 -3.96 -2.49 2.47
N GLU A 29 -3.26 -2.59 1.34
CA GLU A 29 -1.87 -2.09 1.22
C GLU A 29 -1.78 -0.59 1.50
N ARG A 30 -2.73 0.21 0.99
CA ARG A 30 -2.79 1.65 1.25
C ARG A 30 -3.00 1.94 2.74
N SER A 31 -3.90 1.22 3.39
CA SER A 31 -4.13 1.34 4.83
C SER A 31 -2.88 0.97 5.63
N LEU A 32 -2.16 -0.07 5.22
CA LEU A 32 -0.91 -0.49 5.86
C LEU A 32 0.21 0.54 5.66
N PHE A 33 0.34 1.07 4.45
CA PHE A 33 1.33 2.09 4.11
C PHE A 33 1.12 3.39 4.90
N LEU A 34 -0.13 3.76 5.16
CA LEU A 34 -0.49 4.95 5.93
C LEU A 34 -0.51 4.71 7.45
N SER A 35 -0.38 3.46 7.90
CA SER A 35 -0.39 3.12 9.32
C SER A 35 0.94 3.47 9.99
N GLU A 36 0.88 4.13 11.14
CA GLU A 36 2.03 4.47 11.99
C GLU A 36 2.79 3.23 12.50
N ALA A 37 2.13 2.07 12.53
CA ALA A 37 2.77 0.80 12.89
C ALA A 37 3.93 0.40 11.95
N CYS A 38 3.85 0.79 10.68
CA CYS A 38 4.90 0.50 9.69
C CYS A 38 6.13 1.43 9.90
N THR A 39 5.90 2.67 10.33
CA THR A 39 6.98 3.65 10.60
C THR A 39 7.71 3.33 11.90
N ALA A 40 7.01 2.83 12.92
CA ALA A 40 7.62 2.41 14.19
C ALA A 40 8.54 1.18 14.06
N SER A 41 8.19 0.22 13.18
CA SER A 41 9.00 -0.99 12.97
C SER A 41 10.36 -0.70 12.30
N ILE A 42 10.40 0.28 11.38
CA ILE A 42 11.64 0.64 10.66
C ILE A 42 12.55 1.51 11.53
N ALA A 43 11.99 2.39 12.38
CA ALA A 43 12.79 3.23 13.28
C ALA A 43 13.64 2.40 14.25
N ASN A 44 13.14 1.24 14.69
CA ASN A 44 13.87 0.35 15.59
C ASN A 44 14.96 -0.50 14.90
N GLU A 45 14.93 -0.66 13.58
CA GLU A 45 15.98 -1.41 12.83
C GLU A 45 17.14 -0.52 12.37
N ILE A 46 16.96 0.81 12.34
CA ILE A 46 18.02 1.76 11.97
C ILE A 46 18.86 2.18 13.18
N VAL A 47 18.36 1.99 14.41
CA VAL A 47 19.16 2.13 15.63
C VAL A 47 19.87 0.80 15.92
N VAL A 48 20.84 0.46 15.06
CA VAL A 48 21.90 -0.49 15.42
C VAL A 48 23.19 0.33 15.49
N THR A 49 23.44 0.89 16.67
CA THR A 49 24.75 1.39 17.10
C THR A 49 25.75 0.25 17.27
#